data_AF-A0A934LV05-F1
#
_entry.id   AF-A0A934LV05-F1
#
_cell.length_a   1.000
_cell.length_b   1.000
_cell.length_c   1.000
_cell.angle_alpha   90.00
_cell.angle_beta   90.00
_cell.angle_gamma   90.00
#
_symmetry.space_group_name_H-M   'P 1'
#
loop_
_entity.id
_entity.type
_entity.pdbx_description
1 polymer ?
#
loop_
_entity_poly.entity_id
_entity_poly.type
_entity_poly.pdbx_seq_one_letter_code
_entity_poly.pdbx_strand_id
1 'polypeptide(L)'
;MSTQKRSQFIVREIQSQAELASCLDLDHTYVTDHVWQMDLRDEGEETVVRYRTVRLPRLMDVPYPRERDQLTVAWQKLDCFLVAESDDHILGYVNLRIELVPSRGWIQDLVVGKAFRRR
;
A
#
# COMPACT_ATOMS: atom_id res chain seq x y z
N MET A 1 -8.58 23.08 14.64
CA MET A 1 -8.22 23.61 13.31
C MET A 1 -6.76 23.26 13.06
N SER A 2 -6.50 22.14 12.38
CA SER A 2 -5.14 21.72 12.02
C SER A 2 -4.88 22.16 10.59
N THR A 3 -4.00 23.14 10.41
CA THR A 3 -3.56 23.64 9.11
C THR A 3 -2.74 22.53 8.47
N GLN A 4 -3.35 21.77 7.56
CA GLN A 4 -2.67 20.73 6.81
C GLN A 4 -1.68 21.43 5.86
N LYS A 5 -0.41 21.42 6.25
CA LYS A 5 0.70 21.90 5.43
C LYS A 5 0.65 21.07 4.14
N ARG A 6 0.28 21.68 3.00
CA ARG A 6 0.24 21.00 1.71
C ARG A 6 1.63 20.40 1.46
N SER A 7 1.72 19.08 1.55
CA SER A 7 2.91 18.32 1.16
C SER A 7 3.18 18.65 -0.31
N GLN A 8 4.25 19.38 -0.59
CA GLN A 8 4.62 19.77 -1.95
C GLN A 8 5.40 18.61 -2.57
N PHE A 9 4.66 17.68 -3.19
CA PHE A 9 5.22 16.57 -3.96
C PHE A 9 4.55 16.51 -5.32
N ILE A 10 5.24 15.92 -6.28
CA ILE A 10 4.68 15.58 -7.59
C ILE A 10 4.39 14.10 -7.66
N VAL A 11 3.37 13.73 -8.42
CA VAL A 11 3.10 12.34 -8.79
C VAL A 11 3.46 12.18 -10.25
N ARG A 12 4.32 11.21 -10.55
CA ARG A 12 4.78 10.94 -11.91
C ARG A 12 5.05 9.46 -12.11
N GLU A 13 5.20 9.06 -13.36
CA GLU A 13 5.71 7.74 -13.70
C GLU A 13 7.16 7.59 -13.21
N ILE A 14 7.51 6.35 -12.89
CA ILE A 14 8.88 5.97 -12.58
C ILE A 14 9.75 6.08 -13.84
N GLN A 15 10.98 6.56 -13.69
CA GLN A 15 11.86 6.92 -14.82
C GLN A 15 13.10 6.05 -14.92
N SER A 16 13.49 5.36 -13.85
CA SER A 16 14.72 4.55 -13.87
C SER A 16 14.67 3.34 -12.94
N GLN A 17 15.57 2.39 -13.20
CA GLN A 17 15.79 1.24 -12.31
C GLN A 17 16.31 1.65 -10.92
N ALA A 18 17.02 2.78 -10.82
CA ALA A 18 17.49 3.31 -9.55
C ALA A 18 16.31 3.77 -8.67
N GLU A 19 15.30 4.42 -9.27
CA GLU A 19 14.07 4.78 -8.53
C GLU A 19 13.30 3.55 -8.08
N LEU A 20 13.31 2.48 -8.89
CA LEU A 20 12.67 1.21 -8.53
C LEU A 20 13.35 0.59 -7.29
N ALA A 21 14.69 0.65 -7.25
CA ALA A 21 15.45 0.25 -6.07
C ALA A 21 15.11 1.12 -4.85
N SER A 22 15.02 2.45 -5.01
CA SER A 22 14.59 3.35 -3.94
C SER A 22 13.18 3.03 -3.42
N CYS A 23 12.27 2.55 -4.29
CA CYS A 23 10.95 2.08 -3.86
C CYS A 23 11.02 0.80 -3.01
N LEU A 24 11.94 -0.12 -3.34
CA LEU A 24 12.18 -1.34 -2.54
C LEU A 24 12.83 -1.04 -1.19
N ASP A 25 13.52 0.09 -1.07
CA ASP A 25 14.18 0.56 0.16
C ASP A 25 13.25 1.31 1.12
N LEU A 26 12.03 1.63 0.70
CA LEU A 26 11.02 2.14 1.62
C LEU A 26 10.73 1.12 2.72
N ASP A 27 10.37 1.61 3.91
CA ASP A 27 9.84 0.74 4.97
C ASP A 27 8.36 0.43 4.66
N HIS A 28 8.09 -0.83 4.28
CA HIS A 28 6.73 -1.33 4.00
C HIS A 28 5.98 -1.80 5.25
N THR A 29 6.64 -1.89 6.40
CA THR A 29 6.00 -2.31 7.64
C THR A 29 5.10 -1.20 8.18
N TYR A 30 4.10 -1.55 9.00
CA TYR A 30 3.35 -0.55 9.77
C TYR A 30 3.07 -1.05 11.17
N VAL A 31 2.79 -0.11 12.07
CA VAL A 31 2.35 -0.43 13.43
C VAL A 31 0.86 -0.24 13.56
N THR A 32 0.20 -1.15 14.26
CA THR A 32 -1.21 -1.03 14.60
C THR A 32 -1.49 -1.56 16.00
N ASP A 33 -2.44 -0.93 16.69
CA ASP A 33 -3.07 -1.46 17.90
C ASP A 33 -4.50 -1.92 17.62
N HIS A 34 -4.92 -1.96 16.35
CA HIS A 34 -6.25 -2.42 15.93
C HIS A 34 -6.16 -3.39 14.76
N VAL A 35 -7.07 -4.38 14.75
CA VAL A 35 -7.25 -5.34 13.66
C VAL A 35 -8.73 -5.49 13.33
N TRP A 36 -9.03 -6.01 12.16
CA TRP A 36 -10.36 -6.53 11.87
C TRP A 36 -10.41 -8.00 12.23
N GLN A 37 -11.30 -8.35 13.16
CA GLN A 37 -11.67 -9.73 13.39
C GLN A 37 -12.83 -10.08 12.46
N MET A 38 -12.65 -11.16 11.70
CA MET A 38 -13.67 -11.71 10.81
C MET A 38 -14.33 -12.90 11.50
N ASP A 39 -15.65 -12.83 11.69
CA ASP A 39 -16.47 -13.96 12.14
C ASP A 39 -17.30 -14.46 10.95
N LEU A 40 -17.10 -15.72 10.59
CA LEU A 40 -17.87 -16.41 9.56
C LEU A 40 -18.94 -17.27 10.24
N ARG A 41 -20.21 -17.08 9.86
CA ARG A 41 -21.32 -17.95 10.27
C ARG A 41 -21.97 -18.54 9.05
N ASP A 42 -22.16 -19.84 9.11
CA ASP A 42 -22.90 -20.60 8.10
C ASP A 42 -24.27 -20.93 8.72
N GLU A 43 -25.32 -20.27 8.23
CA GLU A 43 -26.69 -20.37 8.71
C GLU A 43 -27.56 -21.06 7.64
N GLY A 44 -27.16 -22.28 7.27
CA GLY A 44 -27.87 -23.11 6.30
C GLY A 44 -27.64 -22.66 4.86
N GLU A 45 -28.57 -21.90 4.28
CA GLU A 45 -28.44 -21.32 2.93
C GLU A 45 -27.75 -19.93 2.95
N GLU A 46 -27.52 -19.37 4.13
CA GLU A 46 -26.91 -18.04 4.28
C GLU A 46 -25.48 -18.15 4.85
N THR A 47 -24.54 -17.46 4.20
CA THR A 47 -23.21 -17.23 4.76
C THR A 47 -23.11 -15.78 5.23
N VAL A 48 -22.98 -15.57 6.53
CA VAL A 48 -22.83 -14.24 7.14
C VAL A 48 -21.37 -14.02 7.52
N VAL A 49 -20.73 -13.01 6.91
CA VAL A 49 -19.38 -12.56 7.26
C VAL A 49 -19.47 -11.25 8.02
N ARG A 50 -19.04 -11.23 9.29
CA ARG A 50 -19.01 -10.03 10.12
C ARG A 50 -17.58 -9.59 10.36
N TYR A 51 -17.31 -8.32 10.10
CA TYR A 51 -16.05 -7.67 10.46
C TYR A 51 -16.28 -6.77 11.67
N ARG A 52 -15.39 -6.86 12.66
CA ARG A 52 -15.36 -5.95 13.81
C ARG A 52 -13.94 -5.46 14.04
N THR A 53 -13.79 -4.15 14.25
CA THR A 53 -12.51 -3.58 14.67
C THR A 53 -12.29 -3.95 16.14
N VAL A 54 -11.17 -4.61 16.43
CA VAL A 54 -10.78 -5.02 17.78
C VAL A 54 -9.45 -4.39 18.11
N ARG A 55 -9.33 -3.90 19.35
CA ARG A 55 -8.07 -3.37 19.87
C ARG A 55 -7.19 -4.51 20.36
N LEU A 56 -5.93 -4.51 19.93
CA LEU A 56 -4.88 -5.42 20.36
C LEU A 56 -4.37 -5.07 21.76
N PRO A 57 -3.85 -6.04 22.53
CA PRO A 57 -3.32 -5.79 23.88
C PRO A 57 -2.03 -4.96 23.88
N ARG A 58 -1.37 -4.83 22.72
CA ARG A 58 -0.17 -4.00 22.50
C ARG A 58 -0.10 -3.57 21.05
N LEU A 59 0.69 -2.54 20.77
CA LEU A 59 1.10 -2.20 19.41
C LEU A 59 1.83 -3.40 18.78
N MET A 60 1.50 -3.70 17.53
CA MET A 60 2.12 -4.76 16.75
C MET A 60 2.73 -4.18 15.48
N ASP A 61 3.97 -4.55 15.21
CA ASP A 61 4.59 -4.39 13.89
C ASP A 61 4.02 -5.44 12.94
N VAL A 62 3.49 -4.99 11.81
CA VAL A 62 2.92 -5.81 10.76
C VAL A 62 3.85 -5.75 9.55
N PRO A 63 4.46 -6.89 9.15
CA PRO A 63 5.26 -6.93 7.95
C PRO A 63 4.37 -6.76 6.72
N TYR A 64 4.96 -6.27 5.63
CA TYR A 64 4.27 -6.25 4.35
C TYR A 64 4.01 -7.69 3.89
N PRO A 65 2.84 -8.00 3.30
CA PRO A 65 2.48 -9.37 2.94
C PRO A 65 3.35 -9.96 1.82
N ARG A 66 4.13 -9.14 1.10
CA ARG A 66 5.05 -9.57 0.05
C ARG A 66 6.50 -9.29 0.42
N GLU A 67 7.34 -10.27 0.13
CA GLU A 67 8.79 -10.14 0.27
C GLU A 67 9.40 -9.39 -0.93
N ARG A 68 10.62 -8.86 -0.76
CA ARG A 68 11.33 -8.06 -1.78
C ARG A 68 11.43 -8.76 -3.14
N ASP A 69 11.77 -10.05 -3.15
CA ASP A 69 11.91 -10.80 -4.40
C ASP A 69 10.57 -10.94 -5.13
N GLN A 70 9.48 -11.11 -4.38
CA GLN A 70 8.12 -11.18 -4.92
C GLN A 70 7.68 -9.84 -5.50
N LEU A 71 8.05 -8.73 -4.85
CA LEU A 71 7.81 -7.38 -5.38
C LEU A 71 8.55 -7.18 -6.70
N THR A 72 9.83 -7.51 -6.75
CA THR A 72 10.67 -7.36 -7.95
C THR A 72 10.10 -8.14 -9.14
N VAL A 73 9.65 -9.38 -8.92
CA VAL A 73 9.00 -10.20 -9.96
C VAL A 73 7.64 -9.62 -10.36
N ALA A 74 6.83 -9.19 -9.41
CA ALA A 74 5.52 -8.60 -9.68
C ALA A 74 5.64 -7.32 -10.54
N TRP A 75 6.69 -6.53 -10.30
CA TRP A 75 6.85 -5.23 -10.95
C TRP A 75 7.22 -5.32 -12.44
N GLN A 76 7.68 -6.48 -12.92
CA GLN A 76 7.96 -6.71 -14.34
C GLN A 76 6.70 -6.78 -15.22
N LYS A 77 5.51 -6.96 -14.62
CA LYS A 77 4.24 -7.22 -15.33
C LYS A 77 3.23 -6.09 -15.18
N LEU A 78 3.68 -4.90 -14.80
CA LEU A 78 2.82 -3.78 -14.45
C LEU A 78 2.46 -2.93 -15.67
N ASP A 79 1.22 -2.48 -15.69
CA ASP A 79 0.73 -1.54 -16.71
C ASP A 79 1.01 -0.08 -16.31
N CYS A 80 1.11 0.20 -15.01
CA CYS A 80 1.40 1.54 -14.50
C CYS A 80 2.15 1.48 -13.17
N PHE A 81 3.20 2.30 -13.04
CA PHE A 81 3.95 2.50 -11.79
C PHE A 81 4.16 4.00 -11.57
N LEU A 82 3.57 4.53 -10.50
CA LEU A 82 3.64 5.93 -10.14
C LEU A 82 4.39 6.11 -8.83
N VAL A 83 5.20 7.15 -8.77
CA VAL A 83 5.93 7.57 -7.58
C VAL A 83 5.47 8.95 -7.14
N ALA A 84 5.46 9.16 -5.82
CA ALA A 84 5.36 10.48 -5.21
C ALA A 84 6.77 10.97 -4.89
N GLU A 85 7.14 12.14 -5.40
CA GLU A 85 8.49 12.70 -5.28
C GLU A 85 8.47 14.12 -4.73
N SER A 86 9.42 14.44 -3.86
CA SER A 86 9.71 15.81 -3.40
C SER A 86 11.22 15.95 -3.22
N ASP A 87 11.81 17.04 -3.74
CA ASP A 87 13.25 17.31 -3.67
C ASP A 87 14.12 16.08 -4.06
N ASP A 88 13.82 15.47 -5.20
CA ASP A 88 14.45 14.25 -5.75
C ASP A 88 14.38 13.02 -4.83
N HIS A 89 13.51 13.03 -3.81
CA HIS A 89 13.27 11.92 -2.91
C HIS A 89 11.91 11.26 -3.17
N ILE A 90 11.94 9.95 -3.38
CA ILE A 90 10.74 9.12 -3.48
C ILE A 90 10.13 8.99 -2.08
N LEU A 91 8.93 9.53 -1.92
CA LEU A 91 8.16 9.52 -0.68
C LEU A 91 7.28 8.27 -0.56
N GLY A 92 6.95 7.66 -1.70
CA GLY A 92 6.03 6.54 -1.80
C GLY A 92 5.76 6.18 -3.25
N TYR A 93 5.09 5.06 -3.47
CA TYR A 93 4.71 4.59 -4.79
C TYR A 93 3.38 3.86 -4.76
N VAL A 94 2.77 3.77 -5.94
CA VAL A 94 1.63 2.90 -6.23
C VAL A 94 1.86 2.22 -7.57
N ASN A 95 1.50 0.95 -7.66
CA ASN A 95 1.46 0.26 -8.94
C ASN A 95 0.09 -0.35 -9.21
N LEU A 96 -0.24 -0.44 -10.49
CA LEU A 96 -1.53 -0.89 -10.95
C LEU A 96 -1.38 -1.87 -12.12
N ARG A 97 -2.29 -2.84 -12.14
CA ARG A 97 -2.59 -3.66 -13.31
C ARG A 97 -3.92 -3.22 -13.90
N ILE A 98 -3.96 -2.97 -15.19
CA ILE A 98 -5.14 -2.48 -15.91
C ILE A 98 -5.75 -3.64 -16.71
N GLU A 99 -7.00 -3.97 -16.39
CA GLU A 99 -7.84 -4.88 -17.17
C GLU A 99 -8.75 -4.03 -18.07
N LEU A 100 -8.48 -4.02 -19.39
CA LEU A 100 -9.18 -3.18 -20.36
C LEU A 100 -10.68 -3.50 -20.46
N VAL A 101 -11.08 -4.74 -20.19
CA VAL A 101 -12.48 -5.15 -20.13
C VAL A 101 -12.68 -5.96 -18.85
N PRO A 102 -13.51 -5.49 -17.89
CA PRO A 102 -14.47 -4.39 -17.96
C PRO A 102 -13.92 -3.01 -17.50
N SER A 103 -12.71 -2.62 -17.91
CA SER A 103 -12.05 -1.36 -17.52
C SER A 103 -11.87 -1.22 -16.00
N ARG A 104 -10.93 -1.99 -15.44
CA ARG A 104 -10.60 -2.00 -14.02
C ARG A 104 -9.11 -1.80 -13.82
N GLY A 105 -8.73 -0.97 -12.85
CA GLY A 105 -7.37 -0.85 -12.35
C GLY A 105 -7.25 -1.54 -11.00
N TRP A 106 -6.40 -2.55 -10.91
CA TRP A 106 -6.07 -3.24 -9.66
C TRP A 106 -4.80 -2.64 -9.09
N ILE A 107 -4.92 -1.91 -7.97
CA ILE A 107 -3.74 -1.53 -7.19
C ILE A 107 -3.16 -2.81 -6.60
N GLN A 108 -1.92 -3.15 -6.97
CA GLN A 108 -1.27 -4.30 -6.36
C GLN A 108 -0.53 -3.83 -5.11
N ASP A 109 0.33 -2.83 -5.23
CA ASP A 109 1.07 -2.24 -4.13
C ASP A 109 0.75 -0.75 -3.96
N LEU A 110 0.67 -0.31 -2.71
CA LEU A 110 0.65 1.10 -2.32
C LEU A 110 1.48 1.25 -1.04
N VAL A 111 2.55 2.03 -1.13
CA VAL A 111 3.49 2.20 -0.02
C VAL A 111 3.86 3.66 0.10
N VAL A 112 3.83 4.15 1.33
CA VAL A 112 4.32 5.48 1.69
C VAL A 112 5.41 5.30 2.73
N GLY A 113 6.56 5.93 2.49
CA GLY A 113 7.68 5.92 3.41
C GLY A 113 7.25 6.35 4.81
N LYS A 114 7.72 5.64 5.83
CA LYS A 114 7.27 5.77 7.22
C LYS A 114 7.24 7.22 7.74
N ALA A 115 8.23 8.03 7.38
CA ALA A 115 8.34 9.43 7.79
C ALA A 115 7.26 10.35 7.19
N PHE A 116 6.61 9.93 6.10
CA PHE A 116 5.68 10.74 5.31
C PHE A 116 4.21 10.31 5.47
N ARG A 117 3.93 9.24 6.22
CA ARG A 117 2.57 8.76 6.43
C ARG A 117 1.73 9.79 7.20
N ARG A 118 0.49 10.01 6.75
CA ARG A 118 -0.51 10.92 7.34
C ARG A 118 -0.10 12.40 7.34
N ARG A 119 0.70 12.84 6.37
CA ARG A 119 1.09 14.24 6.13
C ARG A 119 0.51 14.74 4.81
#